data_AF-A0A2E7V168-F1
#
_entry.id   AF-A0A2E7V168-F1
#
_cell.length_a   1.000
_cell.length_b   1.000
_cell.length_c   1.000
_cell.angle_alpha   90.00
_cell.angle_beta   90.00
_cell.angle_gamma   90.00
#
_symmetry.space_group_name_H-M   'P 1'
#
loop_
_entity.id
_entity.type
_entity.pdbx_description
1 polymer ?
#
loop_
_entity_poly.entity_id
_entity_poly.type
_entity_poly.pdbx_seq_one_letter_code
_entity_poly.pdbx_strand_id
1 'polypeptide(L)'
;MAIHAISESIGLKANGSLQTYQDLTFLLGPPSGARYEALSTIARRSGARFSEIYRLFIEHAFDALEMQSMFDRAFSSALVVELKTNAYFLTEQCWLNRREKLEKFYLSKHDERAEIPAIMVFPPKFILVSGHPITRDIEMHHACFVSAYIGQSFELDWIEINAMAPEKRTLLEAF
;
A
#
# COMPACT_ATOMS: atom_id res chain seq x y z
N MET A 1 14.01 43.33 24.35
CA MET A 1 12.94 42.40 24.79
C MET A 1 11.66 42.64 24.00
N ALA A 2 11.62 42.24 22.72
CA ALA A 2 10.40 42.32 21.90
C ALA A 2 10.50 41.45 20.62
N ILE A 3 11.13 40.27 20.70
CA ILE A 3 11.18 39.31 19.58
C ILE A 3 10.66 37.93 20.01
N HIS A 4 10.44 37.71 21.31
CA HIS A 4 10.02 36.41 21.84
C HIS A 4 8.50 36.18 21.86
N ALA A 5 7.68 37.18 21.50
CA ALA A 5 6.22 37.15 21.66
C ALA A 5 5.43 37.05 20.34
N ILE A 6 6.09 36.82 19.20
CA ILE A 6 5.42 36.60 17.90
C ILE A 6 5.56 35.13 17.44
N SER A 7 6.10 34.27 18.29
CA SER A 7 6.12 32.81 18.05
C SER A 7 4.82 32.11 18.48
N GLU A 8 3.93 32.78 19.23
CA GLU A 8 2.72 32.15 19.80
C GLU A 8 1.41 32.53 19.07
N SER A 9 1.44 33.49 18.15
CA SER A 9 0.24 33.93 17.39
C SER A 9 0.17 33.41 15.95
N ILE A 10 1.20 32.72 15.49
CA ILE A 10 1.19 31.99 14.23
C ILE A 10 1.28 30.52 14.62
N GLY A 11 0.14 29.83 14.59
CA GLY A 11 0.03 28.39 14.91
C GLY A 11 0.75 27.49 13.90
N LEU A 12 2.03 27.74 13.63
CA LEU A 12 2.97 26.80 13.06
C LEU A 12 3.30 25.76 14.13
N LYS A 13 2.30 24.92 14.44
CA LYS A 13 2.61 23.57 14.90
C LYS A 13 3.41 22.92 13.78
N ALA A 14 4.55 22.35 14.14
CA ALA A 14 5.40 21.56 13.26
C ALA A 14 4.54 20.66 12.35
N ASN A 15 4.85 20.69 11.05
CA ASN A 15 4.24 19.92 9.96
C ASN A 15 4.28 18.40 10.23
N GLY A 16 3.46 17.91 11.15
CA GLY A 16 3.02 16.52 11.21
C GLY A 16 1.69 16.46 10.49
N SER A 17 1.57 15.66 9.43
CA SER A 17 0.27 15.48 8.79
C SER A 17 -0.74 14.99 9.85
N LEU A 18 -1.96 15.50 9.81
CA LEU A 18 -3.04 15.11 10.70
C LEU A 18 -3.71 13.78 10.26
N GLN A 19 -3.00 12.95 9.49
CA GLN A 19 -3.56 11.72 8.95
C GLN A 19 -3.70 10.66 10.04
N THR A 20 -4.81 9.94 10.04
CA THR A 20 -5.06 8.82 10.96
C THR A 20 -4.08 7.68 10.77
N TYR A 21 -3.69 7.41 9.52
CA TYR A 21 -2.76 6.34 9.16
C TYR A 21 -1.39 6.90 8.78
N GLN A 22 -0.31 6.34 9.34
CA GLN A 22 1.06 6.62 8.92
C GLN A 22 1.37 5.93 7.58
N ASP A 23 0.94 4.67 7.47
CA ASP A 23 1.03 3.89 6.24
C ASP A 23 -0.21 3.02 6.03
N LEU A 24 -0.48 2.76 4.77
CA LEU A 24 -1.43 1.77 4.28
C LEU A 24 -0.67 0.80 3.40
N THR A 25 -0.74 -0.48 3.74
CA THR A 25 -0.08 -1.56 3.02
C THR A 25 -1.12 -2.46 2.36
N PHE A 26 -1.07 -2.56 1.04
CA PHE A 26 -1.93 -3.42 0.22
C PHE A 26 -1.19 -4.70 -0.14
N LEU A 27 -1.51 -5.81 0.53
CA LEU A 27 -1.01 -7.15 0.19
C LEU A 27 -1.76 -7.68 -1.02
N LEU A 28 -1.02 -8.03 -2.07
CA LEU A 28 -1.58 -8.44 -3.35
C LEU A 28 -1.71 -9.96 -3.39
N GLY A 29 -2.94 -10.46 -3.23
CA GLY A 29 -3.25 -11.87 -3.40
C GLY A 29 -2.92 -12.34 -4.82
N PRO A 30 -2.89 -13.66 -5.05
CA PRO A 30 -2.52 -14.19 -6.35
C PRO A 30 -3.55 -13.74 -7.41
N PRO A 31 -3.16 -13.66 -8.69
CA PRO A 31 -4.11 -13.42 -9.75
C PRO A 31 -5.09 -14.59 -9.85
N SER A 32 -6.18 -14.37 -10.56
CA SER A 32 -7.24 -15.34 -10.81
C SER A 32 -7.20 -15.84 -12.26
N GLY A 33 -7.96 -16.90 -12.56
CA GLY A 33 -8.22 -17.38 -13.92
C GLY A 33 -6.97 -17.69 -14.75
N ALA A 34 -7.01 -17.30 -16.04
CA ALA A 34 -5.96 -17.61 -17.00
C ALA A 34 -4.59 -17.03 -16.63
N ARG A 35 -4.58 -15.89 -15.93
CA ARG A 35 -3.35 -15.22 -15.49
C ARG A 35 -2.62 -16.07 -14.44
N TYR A 36 -3.35 -16.62 -13.47
CA TYR A 36 -2.79 -17.56 -12.50
C TYR A 36 -2.18 -18.80 -13.17
N GLU A 37 -2.90 -19.40 -14.12
CA GLU A 37 -2.44 -20.60 -14.82
C GLU A 37 -1.18 -20.34 -15.65
N ALA A 38 -1.10 -19.18 -16.30
CA ALA A 38 0.09 -18.76 -17.05
C ALA A 38 1.32 -18.63 -16.12
N LEU A 39 1.20 -17.87 -15.02
CA LEU A 39 2.31 -17.69 -14.07
C LEU A 39 2.70 -19.00 -13.39
N SER A 40 1.73 -19.84 -13.02
CA SER A 40 1.97 -21.16 -12.45
C SER A 40 2.70 -22.08 -13.43
N THR A 41 2.36 -22.01 -14.71
CA THR A 41 3.04 -22.78 -15.75
C THR A 41 4.49 -22.34 -15.92
N ILE A 42 4.76 -21.03 -15.89
CA ILE A 42 6.12 -20.49 -15.94
C ILE A 42 6.93 -20.95 -14.72
N ALA A 43 6.37 -20.85 -13.52
CA ALA A 43 7.02 -21.31 -12.29
C ALA A 43 7.38 -22.80 -12.35
N ARG A 44 6.43 -23.67 -12.74
CA ARG A 44 6.67 -25.11 -12.88
C ARG A 44 7.73 -25.43 -13.93
N ARG A 45 7.73 -24.75 -15.08
CA ARG A 45 8.69 -24.98 -16.17
C ARG A 45 10.11 -24.52 -15.82
N SER A 46 10.22 -23.44 -15.06
CA SER A 46 11.51 -22.88 -14.64
C SER A 46 12.06 -23.53 -13.36
N GLY A 47 11.22 -24.27 -12.62
CA GLY A 47 11.56 -24.78 -11.29
C GLY A 47 11.60 -23.70 -10.20
N ALA A 48 11.16 -22.48 -10.52
CA ALA A 48 11.08 -21.36 -9.58
C ALA A 48 9.82 -21.48 -8.70
N ARG A 49 9.83 -20.76 -7.57
CA ARG A 49 8.63 -20.65 -6.73
C ARG A 49 7.60 -19.74 -7.39
N PHE A 50 6.32 -20.00 -7.15
CA PHE A 50 5.27 -19.11 -7.65
C PHE A 50 5.44 -17.67 -7.16
N SER A 51 5.78 -17.48 -5.88
CA SER A 51 6.04 -16.15 -5.31
C SER A 51 7.11 -15.37 -6.08
N GLU A 52 8.16 -16.03 -6.58
CA GLU A 52 9.23 -15.37 -7.32
C GLU A 52 8.74 -14.87 -8.68
N ILE A 53 8.04 -15.74 -9.42
CA ILE A 53 7.45 -15.39 -10.72
C ILE A 53 6.38 -14.31 -10.56
N TYR A 54 5.56 -14.41 -9.52
CA TYR A 54 4.51 -13.44 -9.26
C TYR A 54 5.06 -12.07 -8.85
N ARG A 55 6.12 -12.03 -8.02
CA ARG A 55 6.81 -10.79 -7.66
C ARG A 55 7.36 -10.07 -8.89
N LEU A 56 8.05 -10.79 -9.78
CA LEU A 56 8.55 -10.24 -11.03
C LEU A 56 7.42 -9.70 -11.92
N PHE A 57 6.29 -10.42 -11.99
CA PHE A 57 5.11 -9.95 -12.71
C PHE A 57 4.59 -8.61 -12.16
N ILE A 58 4.47 -8.48 -10.84
CA ILE A 58 4.02 -7.24 -10.19
C ILE A 58 5.02 -6.11 -10.41
N GLU A 59 6.31 -6.35 -10.23
CA GLU A 59 7.39 -5.38 -10.48
C GLU A 59 7.30 -4.83 -11.92
N HIS A 60 7.24 -5.70 -12.92
CA HIS A 60 7.13 -5.28 -14.32
C HIS A 60 5.84 -4.54 -14.64
N ALA A 61 4.72 -4.97 -14.07
CA ALA A 61 3.45 -4.30 -14.31
C ALA A 61 3.44 -2.90 -13.68
N PHE A 62 4.16 -2.69 -12.57
CA PHE A 62 4.24 -1.38 -11.93
C PHE A 62 5.08 -0.39 -12.73
N ASP A 63 6.20 -0.87 -13.29
CA ASP A 63 7.02 -0.08 -14.19
C ASP A 63 6.24 0.30 -15.44
N ALA A 64 5.50 -0.64 -16.03
CA ALA A 64 4.74 -0.42 -17.26
C ALA A 64 3.50 0.48 -17.08
N LEU A 65 2.83 0.42 -15.93
CA LEU A 65 1.57 1.14 -15.67
C LEU A 65 1.76 2.54 -15.06
N GLU A 66 3.00 3.00 -14.94
CA GLU A 66 3.34 4.23 -14.19
C GLU A 66 2.59 4.28 -12.87
N MET A 67 2.83 3.30 -11.99
CA MET A 67 1.90 2.99 -10.90
C MET A 67 1.60 4.18 -9.96
N GLN A 68 2.53 5.14 -9.84
CA GLN A 68 2.26 6.40 -9.16
C GLN A 68 1.00 7.10 -9.71
N SER A 69 0.87 7.16 -11.05
CA SER A 69 -0.30 7.71 -11.73
C SER A 69 -1.58 6.92 -11.41
N MET A 70 -1.46 5.60 -11.23
CA MET A 70 -2.59 4.74 -10.87
C MET A 70 -3.09 5.07 -9.46
N PHE A 71 -2.19 5.20 -8.49
CA PHE A 71 -2.56 5.57 -7.12
C PHE A 71 -3.08 7.00 -7.02
N ASP A 72 -2.46 7.94 -7.72
CA ASP A 72 -2.91 9.32 -7.79
C ASP A 72 -4.35 9.37 -8.31
N ARG A 73 -4.67 8.64 -9.39
CA ARG A 73 -6.05 8.52 -9.91
C ARG A 73 -7.00 7.83 -8.92
N ALA A 74 -6.58 6.70 -8.33
CA ALA A 74 -7.45 5.91 -7.46
C ALA A 74 -7.82 6.65 -6.17
N PHE A 75 -6.83 7.25 -5.50
CA PHE A 75 -7.06 8.06 -4.31
C PHE A 75 -7.76 9.38 -4.63
N SER A 76 -7.44 10.03 -5.77
CA SER A 76 -8.17 11.24 -6.16
C SER A 76 -9.65 10.97 -6.39
N SER A 77 -9.97 9.83 -7.01
CA SER A 77 -11.35 9.40 -7.23
C SER A 77 -12.06 9.06 -5.91
N ALA A 78 -11.38 8.36 -5.00
CA ALA A 78 -11.93 8.00 -3.69
C ALA A 78 -12.26 9.24 -2.84
N LEU A 79 -11.38 10.25 -2.87
CA LEU A 79 -11.53 11.47 -2.09
C LEU A 79 -12.31 12.58 -2.80
N VAL A 80 -12.59 12.43 -4.10
CA VAL A 80 -13.21 13.46 -4.96
C VAL A 80 -12.38 14.75 -4.96
N VAL A 81 -11.05 14.61 -4.96
CA VAL A 81 -10.08 15.72 -4.95
C VAL A 81 -8.83 15.29 -5.69
N GLU A 82 -8.27 16.14 -6.55
CA GLU A 82 -7.03 15.83 -7.26
C GLU A 82 -5.80 15.91 -6.34
N LEU A 83 -5.10 14.78 -6.20
CA LEU A 83 -3.94 14.65 -5.33
C LEU A 83 -2.81 13.83 -5.97
N LYS A 84 -1.63 13.97 -5.37
CA LYS A 84 -0.45 13.14 -5.59
C LYS A 84 -0.09 12.41 -4.31
N THR A 85 0.09 11.11 -4.42
CA THR A 85 0.53 10.23 -3.32
C THR A 85 1.99 10.45 -2.94
N ASN A 86 2.81 10.95 -3.88
CA ASN A 86 4.24 11.30 -3.78
C ASN A 86 5.23 10.19 -3.39
N ALA A 87 4.78 9.14 -2.72
CA ALA A 87 5.62 8.02 -2.35
C ALA A 87 4.79 6.74 -2.24
N TYR A 88 5.28 5.70 -2.91
CA TYR A 88 4.91 4.33 -2.64
C TYR A 88 6.17 3.48 -2.56
N PHE A 89 6.08 2.35 -1.86
CA PHE A 89 7.17 1.39 -1.77
C PHE A 89 6.61 0.01 -2.08
N LEU A 90 7.23 -0.67 -3.04
CA LEU A 90 6.99 -2.09 -3.26
C LEU A 90 7.81 -2.87 -2.24
N THR A 91 7.16 -3.75 -1.52
CA THR A 91 7.75 -4.63 -0.51
C THR A 91 7.12 -6.02 -0.63
N GLU A 92 7.45 -6.90 0.30
CA GLU A 92 6.85 -8.22 0.40
C GLU A 92 6.57 -8.55 1.86
N GLN A 93 5.56 -9.38 2.08
CA GLN A 93 5.35 -10.02 3.36
C GLN A 93 5.57 -11.52 3.21
N CYS A 94 6.35 -12.08 4.14
CA CYS A 94 6.72 -13.49 4.13
C CYS A 94 5.94 -14.24 5.20
N TRP A 95 5.32 -15.34 4.81
CA TRP A 95 4.71 -16.30 5.72
C TRP A 95 5.51 -17.58 5.73
N LEU A 96 5.96 -17.94 6.93
CA LEU A 96 6.49 -19.25 7.22
C LEU A 96 5.34 -20.22 7.48
N ASN A 97 5.48 -21.42 6.95
CA ASN A 97 4.53 -22.52 6.97
C ASN A 97 3.31 -22.32 6.06
N ARG A 98 2.79 -23.45 5.56
CA ARG A 98 1.60 -23.47 4.70
C ARG A 98 0.38 -22.95 5.44
N ARG A 99 -0.42 -22.15 4.75
CA ARG A 99 -1.70 -21.62 5.21
C ARG A 99 -2.73 -21.80 4.10
N GLU A 100 -3.95 -22.15 4.46
CA GLU A 100 -5.05 -22.40 3.52
C GLU A 100 -5.31 -21.19 2.60
N LYS A 101 -5.39 -19.97 3.17
CA LYS A 101 -5.52 -18.71 2.40
C LYS A 101 -4.44 -18.53 1.32
N LEU A 102 -3.27 -19.14 1.51
CA LEU A 102 -2.09 -18.97 0.66
C LEU A 102 -1.85 -20.16 -0.27
N GLU A 103 -2.81 -21.08 -0.41
CA GLU A 103 -2.62 -22.34 -1.14
C GLU A 103 -2.04 -22.15 -2.55
N LYS A 104 -2.52 -21.14 -3.28
CA LYS A 104 -2.07 -20.78 -4.63
C LYS A 104 -0.60 -20.36 -4.74
N PHE A 105 0.06 -20.05 -3.62
CA PHE A 105 1.50 -19.75 -3.60
C PHE A 105 2.37 -21.00 -3.45
N TYR A 106 1.78 -22.16 -3.14
CA TYR A 106 2.50 -23.42 -2.94
C TYR A 106 2.24 -24.39 -4.10
N LEU A 107 3.09 -24.37 -5.13
CA LEU A 107 2.94 -25.25 -6.29
C LEU A 107 3.51 -26.65 -6.07
N SER A 108 4.41 -26.79 -5.09
CA SER A 108 5.03 -28.04 -4.67
C SER A 108 4.68 -28.36 -3.22
N LYS A 109 4.67 -29.65 -2.87
CA LYS A 109 4.57 -30.10 -1.46
C LYS A 109 5.76 -29.66 -0.60
N HIS A 110 6.87 -29.30 -1.24
CA HIS A 110 8.09 -28.81 -0.60
C HIS A 110 8.12 -27.29 -0.43
N ASP A 111 7.10 -26.58 -0.94
CA ASP A 111 6.99 -25.14 -0.69
C ASP A 111 6.47 -24.93 0.74
N GLU A 112 7.35 -24.36 1.58
CA GLU A 112 7.09 -24.12 3.01
C GLU A 112 6.89 -22.65 3.36
N ARG A 113 7.11 -21.75 2.40
CA ARG A 113 6.96 -20.30 2.58
C ARG A 113 6.26 -19.65 1.40
N ALA A 114 5.46 -18.62 1.69
CA ALA A 114 4.85 -17.76 0.68
C ALA A 114 5.35 -16.33 0.88
N GLU A 115 5.92 -15.77 -0.17
CA GLU A 115 6.25 -14.34 -0.25
C GLU A 115 5.16 -13.67 -1.10
N ILE A 116 4.51 -12.67 -0.53
CA ILE A 116 3.38 -11.98 -1.16
C ILE A 116 3.80 -10.53 -1.41
N PRO A 117 3.77 -10.05 -2.66
CA PRO A 117 4.01 -8.66 -2.98
C PRO A 117 3.04 -7.75 -2.23
N ALA A 118 3.54 -6.63 -1.73
CA ALA A 118 2.76 -5.64 -1.02
C ALA A 118 3.16 -4.22 -1.41
N ILE A 119 2.20 -3.31 -1.40
CA ILE A 119 2.42 -1.91 -1.74
C ILE A 119 2.13 -1.05 -0.53
N MET A 120 3.14 -0.31 -0.08
CA MET A 120 2.99 0.66 1.00
C MET A 120 2.80 2.05 0.41
N VAL A 121 1.77 2.77 0.86
CA VAL A 121 1.58 4.21 0.62
C VAL A 121 1.54 4.94 1.94
N PHE A 122 1.87 6.24 1.90
CA PHE A 122 2.03 7.06 3.09
C PHE A 122 1.06 8.24 3.01
N PRO A 123 -0.17 8.11 3.53
CA PRO A 123 -1.13 9.22 3.59
C PRO A 123 -0.54 10.56 4.06
N PRO A 124 0.41 10.59 5.04
CA PRO A 124 1.07 11.83 5.44
C PRO A 124 1.84 12.57 4.36
N LYS A 125 2.25 11.87 3.30
CA LYS A 125 3.01 12.43 2.18
C LYS A 125 2.12 12.86 1.02
N PHE A 126 0.81 12.63 1.11
CA PHE A 126 -0.13 13.01 0.05
C PHE A 126 -0.26 14.53 0.00
N ILE A 127 -0.27 15.09 -1.22
CA ILE A 127 -0.45 16.52 -1.46
C ILE A 127 -1.52 16.72 -2.52
N LEU A 128 -2.19 17.87 -2.49
CA LEU A 128 -3.00 18.33 -3.61
C LEU A 128 -2.10 18.59 -4.82
N VAL A 129 -2.67 18.53 -6.03
CA VAL A 129 -1.95 18.89 -7.26
C VAL A 129 -1.43 20.35 -7.22
N SER A 130 -2.09 21.22 -6.45
CA SER A 130 -1.64 22.60 -6.16
C SER A 130 -0.39 22.69 -5.29
N GLY A 131 0.10 21.58 -4.73
CA GLY A 131 1.28 21.52 -3.88
C GLY A 131 0.99 21.67 -2.38
N HIS A 132 -0.26 21.91 -1.99
CA HIS A 132 -0.64 22.03 -0.58
C HIS A 132 -0.88 20.67 0.08
N PRO A 133 -0.63 20.52 1.40
CA PRO A 133 -1.00 19.31 2.13
C PRO A 133 -2.49 19.01 2.03
N ILE A 134 -2.85 17.73 2.00
CA ILE A 134 -4.25 17.34 2.11
C ILE A 134 -4.78 17.65 3.52
N THR A 135 -5.95 18.29 3.59
CA THR A 135 -6.63 18.59 4.86
C THR A 135 -7.64 17.51 5.25
N ARG A 136 -8.11 16.72 4.26
CA ARG A 136 -9.01 15.59 4.45
C ARG A 136 -8.21 14.36 4.87
N ASP A 137 -8.75 13.62 5.83
CA ASP A 137 -8.14 12.39 6.32
C ASP A 137 -8.38 11.22 5.34
N ILE A 138 -7.38 10.36 5.19
CA ILE A 138 -7.55 9.07 4.53
C ILE A 138 -8.20 8.10 5.52
N GLU A 139 -9.30 7.51 5.12
CA GLU A 139 -10.12 6.62 5.94
C GLU A 139 -10.11 5.24 5.31
N MET A 140 -10.43 4.20 6.10
CA MET A 140 -10.43 2.82 5.62
C MET A 140 -11.33 2.62 4.39
N HIS A 141 -12.48 3.32 4.29
CA HIS A 141 -13.36 3.19 3.13
C HIS A 141 -12.71 3.72 1.83
N HIS A 142 -11.86 4.75 1.92
CA HIS A 142 -11.04 5.21 0.80
C HIS A 142 -10.01 4.14 0.40
N ALA A 143 -9.37 3.50 1.39
CA ALA A 143 -8.43 2.41 1.15
C ALA A 143 -9.12 1.18 0.52
N CYS A 144 -10.33 0.82 0.96
CA CYS A 144 -11.14 -0.25 0.36
C CYS A 144 -11.51 0.04 -1.10
N PHE A 145 -11.82 1.29 -1.43
CA PHE A 145 -12.05 1.68 -2.82
C PHE A 145 -10.79 1.46 -3.67
N VAL A 146 -9.64 1.92 -3.17
CA VAL A 146 -8.36 1.74 -3.86
C VAL A 146 -7.99 0.26 -3.99
N SER A 147 -8.23 -0.56 -2.96
CA SER A 147 -7.99 -2.01 -3.05
C SER A 147 -8.90 -2.67 -4.08
N ALA A 148 -10.17 -2.28 -4.18
CA ALA A 148 -11.06 -2.80 -5.23
C ALA A 148 -10.56 -2.42 -6.63
N TYR A 149 -10.10 -1.19 -6.80
CA TYR A 149 -9.52 -0.71 -8.05
C TYR A 149 -8.26 -1.49 -8.45
N ILE A 150 -7.31 -1.70 -7.52
CA ILE A 150 -6.10 -2.53 -7.75
C ILE A 150 -6.52 -3.97 -8.07
N GLY A 151 -7.39 -4.57 -7.26
CA GLY A 151 -7.82 -5.95 -7.40
C GLY A 151 -8.44 -6.22 -8.77
N GLN A 152 -9.29 -5.31 -9.24
CA GLN A 152 -9.87 -5.38 -10.59
C GLN A 152 -8.82 -5.20 -11.69
N SER A 153 -7.90 -4.24 -11.53
CA SER A 153 -6.87 -3.95 -12.55
C SER A 153 -5.90 -5.11 -12.78
N PHE A 154 -5.62 -5.87 -11.72
CA PHE A 154 -4.69 -7.00 -11.76
C PHE A 154 -5.37 -8.38 -11.74
N GLU A 155 -6.71 -8.42 -11.71
CA GLU A 155 -7.52 -9.65 -11.60
C GLU A 155 -7.14 -10.50 -10.38
N LEU A 156 -6.91 -9.87 -9.23
CA LEU A 156 -6.47 -10.54 -8.00
C LEU A 156 -7.63 -11.23 -7.29
N ASP A 157 -7.39 -12.41 -6.71
CA ASP A 157 -8.39 -13.11 -5.89
C ASP A 157 -8.79 -12.29 -4.65
N TRP A 158 -7.82 -11.60 -4.06
CA TRP A 158 -8.03 -10.79 -2.86
C TRP A 158 -6.93 -9.73 -2.72
N ILE A 159 -7.24 -8.68 -1.97
CA ILE A 159 -6.26 -7.74 -1.42
C ILE A 159 -6.53 -7.62 0.08
N GLU A 160 -5.48 -7.67 0.88
CA GLU A 160 -5.56 -7.39 2.30
C GLU A 160 -4.94 -6.02 2.60
N ILE A 161 -5.62 -5.22 3.41
CA ILE A 161 -5.16 -3.88 3.79
C ILE A 161 -4.67 -3.94 5.24
N ASN A 162 -3.40 -3.63 5.44
CA ASN A 162 -2.82 -3.39 6.75
C ASN A 162 -2.65 -1.88 6.93
N ALA A 163 -3.17 -1.34 8.03
CA ALA A 163 -3.12 0.09 8.30
C ALA A 163 -2.42 0.34 9.64
N MET A 164 -1.38 1.17 9.60
CA MET A 164 -0.61 1.55 10.78
C MET A 164 -1.05 2.93 11.22
N ALA A 165 -1.62 3.05 12.42
CA ALA A 165 -1.93 4.33 13.05
C ALA A 165 -0.80 4.71 14.01
N PRO A 166 -0.49 6.01 14.19
CA PRO A 166 0.43 6.43 15.24
C PRO A 166 -0.06 5.91 16.60
N GLU A 167 0.85 5.34 17.40
CA GLU A 167 0.55 5.14 18.82
C GLU A 167 0.17 6.50 19.42
N LYS A 168 -1.03 6.60 20.03
CA LYS A 168 -1.36 7.75 20.85
C LYS A 168 -0.31 7.80 21.96
N ARG A 169 0.63 8.74 21.88
CA ARG A 169 1.45 9.10 23.04
C ARG A 169 0.50 9.60 24.11
N THR A 170 0.13 8.71 25.03
CA THR A 170 -0.57 9.10 26.24
C THR A 170 0.37 10.03 27.00
N LEU A 171 0.09 11.33 26.97
CA LEU A 171 0.76 12.32 27.80
C LEU A 171 0.36 12.07 29.27
N LEU A 172 0.95 11.06 29.90
CA LEU A 172 0.75 10.78 31.33
C LEU A 172 2.03 10.69 32.15
N GLU A 173 3.18 11.08 31.60
CA GLU A 173 4.43 11.14 32.39
C GLU A 173 5.17 12.46 32.14
N ALA A 174 4.62 13.56 32.64
CA ALA A 174 5.37 14.79 32.93
C ALA A 174 4.54 15.76 33.79
N PHE A 175 4.17 15.34 35.00
CA PHE A 175 3.90 16.23 36.13
C PHE A 175 4.35 15.56 37.42
#